data_AF-A0A6V8CLS5-F1
#
_entry.id   AF-A0A6V8CLS5-F1
#
_cell.length_a   1.000
_cell.length_b   1.000
_cell.length_c   1.000
_cell.angle_alpha   90.00
_cell.angle_beta   90.00
_cell.angle_gamma   90.00
#
_symmetry.space_group_name_H-M   'P 1'
#
loop_
_entity.id
_entity.type
_entity.pdbx_description
1 polymer ?
#
loop_
_entity_poly.entity_id
_entity_poly.type
_entity_poly.pdbx_seq_one_letter_code
_entity_poly.pdbx_strand_id
1 'polypeptide(L)'
;MIQMRTNSKSVFLATLMVFSTLTALAIPPTVEASEVVITEAIQIDDGGSASDRMAAVGADSEGNVHVVWSRSKMHLYYSMYSAKGDVLIKATQITNAGVHTIEHPDMVIDDEDRVHITWADK
;
A
#
# COMPACT_ATOMS: atom_id res chain seq x y z
N MET A 1 -23.48 6.08 72.38
CA MET A 1 -22.37 6.44 71.48
C MET A 1 -21.87 5.15 70.83
N ILE A 2 -22.29 4.86 69.61
CA ILE A 2 -21.91 3.63 68.88
C ILE A 2 -20.66 3.95 68.08
N GLN A 3 -19.53 3.33 68.43
CA GLN A 3 -18.26 3.50 67.74
C GLN A 3 -18.29 2.71 66.42
N MET A 4 -18.37 3.42 65.30
CA MET A 4 -18.23 2.86 63.95
C MET A 4 -16.75 2.49 63.74
N ARG A 5 -16.44 1.20 63.87
CA ARG A 5 -15.11 0.66 63.56
C ARG A 5 -14.95 0.61 62.04
N THR A 6 -14.15 1.50 61.47
CA THR A 6 -13.84 1.51 60.04
C THR A 6 -12.87 0.38 59.68
N ASN A 7 -13.39 -0.68 59.06
CA ASN A 7 -12.58 -1.77 58.50
C ASN A 7 -11.97 -1.34 57.16
N SER A 8 -11.04 -0.38 57.19
CA SER A 8 -10.40 0.22 56.00
C SER A 8 -9.83 -0.81 55.02
N LYS A 9 -9.32 -1.94 55.53
CA LYS A 9 -8.81 -3.06 54.71
C LYS A 9 -9.89 -3.71 53.84
N SER A 10 -11.11 -3.85 54.36
CA SER A 10 -12.22 -4.47 53.64
C SER A 10 -12.83 -3.52 52.61
N VAL A 11 -12.89 -2.23 52.94
CA VAL A 11 -13.32 -1.17 52.01
C VAL A 11 -12.34 -1.07 50.85
N PHE A 12 -11.04 -1.13 51.12
CA PHE A 12 -9.99 -1.12 50.10
C PHE A 12 -10.09 -2.30 49.12
N LEU A 13 -10.34 -3.51 49.65
CA LEU A 13 -10.49 -4.72 48.84
C LEU A 13 -11.77 -4.68 48.00
N ALA A 14 -12.86 -4.16 48.56
CA ALA A 14 -14.11 -3.94 47.82
C ALA A 14 -13.92 -2.90 46.69
N THR A 15 -13.22 -1.80 46.95
CA THR A 15 -12.90 -0.82 45.89
C THR A 15 -12.01 -1.41 44.80
N LEU A 16 -11.04 -2.26 45.15
CA LEU A 16 -10.17 -2.92 44.18
C LEU A 16 -10.96 -3.87 43.27
N MET A 17 -11.90 -4.64 43.83
CA MET A 17 -12.76 -5.51 43.05
C MET A 17 -13.65 -4.71 42.08
N VAL A 18 -14.23 -3.60 42.52
CA VAL A 18 -15.07 -2.74 41.66
C VAL A 18 -14.25 -2.10 40.52
N PHE A 19 -13.00 -1.65 40.78
CA PHE A 19 -12.14 -1.15 39.72
C PHE A 19 -11.74 -2.23 38.70
N SER A 20 -11.57 -3.48 39.14
CA SER A 20 -11.21 -4.58 38.25
C SER A 20 -12.33 -5.00 37.28
N THR A 21 -13.60 -4.84 37.67
CA THR A 21 -14.73 -5.14 36.78
C THR A 21 -15.00 -4.04 35.77
N LEU A 22 -14.62 -2.78 36.06
CA LEU A 22 -14.74 -1.67 35.12
C LEU A 22 -13.91 -1.87 33.84
N THR A 23 -12.73 -2.49 33.92
CA THR A 23 -11.92 -2.80 32.74
C THR A 23 -12.53 -3.89 31.86
N ALA A 24 -13.37 -4.76 32.43
CA ALA A 24 -14.07 -5.80 31.68
C ALA A 24 -15.28 -5.27 30.89
N LEU A 25 -15.77 -4.05 31.22
CA LEU A 25 -16.77 -3.34 30.42
C LEU A 25 -16.14 -2.49 29.30
N ALA A 26 -14.81 -2.44 29.19
CA ALA A 26 -14.16 -1.81 28.06
C ALA A 26 -14.50 -2.61 26.80
N ILE A 27 -15.31 -2.01 25.94
CA ILE A 27 -15.57 -2.54 24.60
C ILE A 27 -14.20 -2.66 23.92
N PRO A 28 -13.77 -3.85 23.49
CA PRO A 28 -12.51 -3.99 22.77
C PRO A 28 -12.56 -3.06 21.55
N PRO A 29 -11.46 -2.41 21.16
CA PRO A 29 -11.44 -1.67 19.91
C PRO A 29 -11.87 -2.64 18.80
N THR A 30 -12.88 -2.26 18.04
CA THR A 30 -13.28 -2.99 16.84
C THR A 30 -12.10 -2.91 15.88
N VAL A 31 -11.44 -4.05 15.66
CA VAL A 31 -10.43 -4.15 14.61
C VAL A 31 -11.18 -4.20 13.29
N GLU A 32 -11.32 -3.03 12.66
CA GLU A 32 -11.83 -2.90 11.30
C GLU A 32 -10.84 -3.62 10.37
N ALA A 33 -11.28 -4.71 9.73
CA ALA A 33 -10.51 -5.31 8.65
C ALA A 33 -10.48 -4.32 7.48
N SER A 34 -9.31 -4.09 6.90
CA SER A 34 -9.22 -3.32 5.65
C SER A 34 -9.99 -4.07 4.57
N GLU A 35 -11.13 -3.54 4.16
CA GLU A 35 -11.93 -4.10 3.07
C GLU A 35 -11.16 -3.94 1.76
N VAL A 36 -10.79 -5.07 1.14
CA VAL A 36 -10.19 -5.07 -0.20
C VAL A 36 -11.32 -4.90 -1.21
N VAL A 37 -11.51 -3.65 -1.66
CA VAL A 37 -12.47 -3.33 -2.72
C VAL A 37 -11.85 -3.70 -4.07
N ILE A 38 -12.35 -4.76 -4.70
CA ILE A 38 -12.00 -5.09 -6.09
C ILE A 38 -12.89 -4.24 -7.00
N THR A 39 -12.29 -3.24 -7.63
CA THR A 39 -12.97 -2.39 -8.61
C THR A 39 -12.96 -3.03 -10.00
N GLU A 40 -13.60 -2.37 -10.95
CA GLU A 40 -13.45 -2.70 -12.36
C GLU A 40 -11.99 -2.56 -12.84
N ALA A 41 -11.67 -3.25 -13.94
CA ALA A 41 -10.35 -3.19 -14.54
C ALA A 41 -10.08 -1.77 -15.08
N ILE A 42 -8.96 -1.19 -14.67
CA ILE A 42 -8.49 0.10 -15.17
C ILE A 42 -7.53 -0.14 -16.34
N GLN A 43 -7.77 0.55 -17.45
CA GLN A 43 -6.87 0.53 -18.60
C GLN A 43 -5.67 1.46 -18.35
N ILE A 44 -4.46 0.90 -18.41
CA ILE A 44 -3.20 1.62 -18.15
C ILE A 44 -2.82 2.50 -19.36
N ASP A 45 -2.75 1.90 -20.54
CA ASP A 45 -2.54 2.59 -21.82
C ASP A 45 -3.21 1.77 -22.93
N ASP A 46 -3.69 2.43 -24.00
CA ASP A 46 -4.33 1.73 -25.12
C ASP A 46 -3.34 1.23 -26.17
N GLY A 47 -2.08 1.65 -26.10
CA GLY A 47 -0.99 1.24 -26.99
C GLY A 47 -1.19 1.61 -28.46
N GLY A 48 -2.38 2.03 -28.89
CA GLY A 48 -2.76 2.16 -30.29
C GLY A 48 -2.39 0.92 -31.11
N SER A 49 -1.49 1.09 -32.07
CA SER A 49 -0.94 0.00 -32.90
C SER A 49 0.36 -0.61 -32.34
N ALA A 50 0.88 -0.09 -31.24
CA ALA A 50 2.10 -0.56 -30.62
C ALA A 50 1.87 -1.89 -29.89
N SER A 51 2.93 -2.70 -29.80
CA SER A 51 2.88 -3.99 -29.09
C SER A 51 3.47 -3.83 -27.69
N ASP A 52 2.62 -3.70 -26.69
CA ASP A 52 3.03 -3.66 -25.28
C ASP A 52 3.20 -5.06 -24.72
N ARG A 53 4.32 -5.29 -24.02
CA ARG A 53 4.69 -6.60 -23.48
C ARG A 53 5.52 -6.44 -22.22
N MET A 54 5.56 -7.51 -21.41
CA MET A 54 6.46 -7.66 -20.26
C MET A 54 6.33 -6.48 -19.29
N ALA A 55 5.27 -6.46 -18.50
CA ALA A 55 5.06 -5.42 -17.50
C ALA A 55 5.61 -5.86 -16.13
N ALA A 56 6.16 -4.91 -15.39
CA ALA A 56 6.42 -5.02 -13.96
C ALA A 56 5.63 -3.94 -13.21
N VAL A 57 5.15 -4.29 -12.03
CA VAL A 57 4.27 -3.43 -11.21
C VAL A 57 4.76 -3.43 -9.77
N GLY A 58 4.69 -2.27 -9.14
CA GLY A 58 5.02 -2.07 -7.73
C GLY A 58 4.16 -0.95 -7.14
N ALA A 59 4.14 -0.84 -5.81
CA ALA A 59 3.45 0.24 -5.12
C ALA A 59 4.42 0.94 -4.15
N ASP A 60 4.31 2.26 -4.05
CA ASP A 60 5.06 3.06 -3.07
C ASP A 60 4.38 3.06 -1.68
N SER A 61 4.99 3.75 -0.72
CA SER A 61 4.48 3.83 0.66
C SER A 61 3.11 4.53 0.79
N GLU A 62 2.74 5.36 -0.18
CA GLU A 62 1.43 6.03 -0.25
C GLU A 62 0.37 5.18 -0.97
N GLY A 63 0.75 4.03 -1.52
CA GLY A 63 -0.10 3.13 -2.28
C GLY A 63 -0.29 3.55 -3.74
N ASN A 64 0.51 4.48 -4.26
CA ASN A 64 0.53 4.78 -5.68
C ASN A 64 1.12 3.59 -6.44
N VAL A 65 0.50 3.25 -7.56
CA VAL A 65 0.89 2.11 -8.38
C VAL A 65 1.82 2.58 -9.49
N HIS A 66 3.02 2.01 -9.51
CA HIS A 66 4.02 2.21 -10.53
C HIS A 66 3.93 1.05 -11.53
N VAL A 67 3.98 1.36 -12.81
CA VAL A 67 3.97 0.36 -13.88
C VAL A 67 5.06 0.68 -14.88
N VAL A 68 5.85 -0.33 -15.23
CA VAL A 68 6.83 -0.26 -16.31
C VAL A 68 6.60 -1.39 -17.30
N TRP A 69 6.72 -1.12 -18.59
CA TRP A 69 6.55 -2.12 -19.65
C TRP A 69 7.42 -1.83 -20.87
N SER A 70 7.62 -2.86 -21.69
CA SER A 70 8.29 -2.75 -22.99
C SER A 70 7.26 -2.48 -24.09
N ARG A 71 7.46 -1.43 -24.87
CA ARG A 71 6.65 -1.08 -26.05
C ARG A 71 7.42 -1.39 -27.32
N SER A 72 6.79 -2.17 -28.19
CA SER A 72 7.29 -2.60 -29.50
C SER A 72 8.70 -3.20 -29.45
N LYS A 73 9.08 -3.78 -28.29
CA LYS A 73 10.42 -4.33 -27.97
C LYS A 73 11.57 -3.32 -27.93
N MET A 74 11.30 -2.02 -28.04
CA MET A 74 12.36 -1.03 -28.22
C MET A 74 12.43 -0.01 -27.08
N HIS A 75 11.32 0.27 -26.40
CA HIS A 75 11.29 1.38 -25.46
C HIS A 75 10.64 0.95 -24.16
N LEU A 76 11.23 1.39 -23.04
CA LEU A 76 10.56 1.32 -21.74
C LEU A 76 9.61 2.50 -21.63
N TYR A 77 8.39 2.16 -21.22
CA TYR A 77 7.38 3.12 -20.81
C TYR A 77 7.09 2.95 -19.34
N TYR A 78 6.79 4.07 -18.70
CA TYR A 78 6.46 4.15 -17.30
C TYR A 78 5.18 4.96 -17.10
N SER A 79 4.33 4.52 -16.19
CA SER A 79 3.18 5.28 -15.70
C SER A 79 3.02 5.10 -14.20
N MET A 80 2.28 6.04 -13.61
CA MET A 80 2.00 6.07 -12.18
C MET A 80 0.55 6.43 -11.95
N TYR A 81 -0.10 5.70 -11.05
CA TYR A 81 -1.50 5.89 -10.69
C TYR A 81 -1.62 6.08 -9.18
N SER A 82 -2.61 6.85 -8.74
CA SER A 82 -2.92 6.96 -7.31
C SER A 82 -3.44 5.62 -6.78
N ALA A 83 -3.50 5.46 -5.47
CA ALA A 83 -4.17 4.33 -4.82
C ALA A 83 -5.65 4.16 -5.23
N LYS A 84 -6.26 5.20 -5.82
CA LYS A 84 -7.64 5.20 -6.35
C LYS A 84 -7.71 4.96 -7.85
N GLY A 85 -6.58 4.82 -8.53
CA GLY A 85 -6.50 4.61 -9.97
C GLY A 85 -6.43 5.89 -10.81
N ASP A 86 -6.32 7.07 -10.18
CA ASP A 86 -6.17 8.33 -10.92
C ASP A 86 -4.80 8.39 -11.58
N VAL A 87 -4.72 8.88 -12.81
CA VAL A 87 -3.44 8.99 -13.51
C VAL A 87 -2.60 10.12 -12.91
N LEU A 88 -1.48 9.78 -12.26
CA LEU A 88 -0.50 10.74 -11.75
C LEU A 88 0.58 11.03 -12.79
N ILE A 89 1.06 9.99 -13.46
CA ILE A 89 2.00 10.08 -14.58
C ILE A 89 1.43 9.23 -15.71
N LYS A 90 1.15 9.89 -16.84
CA LYS A 90 0.73 9.19 -18.07
C LYS A 90 1.87 8.36 -18.62
N ALA A 91 1.55 7.40 -19.49
CA ALA A 91 2.53 6.61 -20.21
C ALA A 91 3.64 7.49 -20.82
N THR A 92 4.83 7.41 -20.21
CA THR A 92 5.99 8.24 -20.51
C THR A 92 7.14 7.34 -20.89
N GLN A 93 7.74 7.58 -22.06
CA GLN A 93 8.94 6.88 -22.47
C GLN A 93 10.12 7.31 -21.59
N ILE A 94 10.81 6.36 -20.96
CA ILE A 94 11.95 6.63 -20.06
C ILE A 94 13.31 6.24 -20.65
N THR A 95 13.32 5.52 -21.77
CA THR A 95 14.54 5.18 -22.51
C THR A 95 14.82 6.18 -23.63
N ASN A 96 16.10 6.47 -23.86
CA ASN A 96 16.56 7.28 -24.98
C ASN A 96 16.22 6.63 -26.34
N ALA A 97 16.11 7.45 -27.39
CA ALA A 97 16.05 6.95 -28.75
C ALA A 97 17.35 6.20 -29.10
N GLY A 98 17.23 5.03 -29.73
CA GLY A 98 18.37 4.16 -30.04
C GLY A 98 17.94 2.83 -30.65
N VAL A 99 18.91 2.05 -31.09
CA VAL A 99 18.72 0.66 -31.53
C VAL A 99 19.15 -0.24 -30.38
N HIS A 100 18.21 -0.57 -29.53
CA HIS A 100 18.33 -1.51 -28.42
C HIS A 100 17.07 -2.37 -28.37
N THR A 101 17.19 -3.52 -27.73
CA THR A 101 16.05 -4.42 -27.51
C THR A 101 15.78 -4.48 -26.02
N ILE A 102 14.60 -4.07 -25.60
CA ILE A 102 14.20 -4.09 -24.20
C ILE A 102 13.52 -5.42 -23.90
N GLU A 103 14.19 -6.26 -23.11
CA GLU A 103 13.63 -7.50 -22.57
C GLU A 103 13.66 -7.52 -21.04
N HIS A 104 12.67 -8.20 -20.46
CA HIS A 104 12.58 -8.45 -19.01
C HIS A 104 12.75 -7.20 -18.14
N PRO A 105 11.91 -6.15 -18.32
CA PRO A 105 11.89 -5.08 -17.36
C PRO A 105 11.49 -5.60 -15.99
N ASP A 106 12.18 -5.10 -14.98
CA ASP A 106 11.88 -5.36 -13.58
C ASP A 106 12.03 -4.05 -12.80
N MET A 107 11.35 -3.98 -11.66
CA MET A 107 11.26 -2.76 -10.88
C MET A 107 11.22 -3.06 -9.38
N VAL A 108 11.99 -2.29 -8.63
CA VAL A 108 11.91 -2.25 -7.17
C VAL A 108 11.74 -0.81 -6.73
N ILE A 109 11.05 -0.63 -5.60
CA ILE A 109 10.85 0.67 -4.97
C ILE A 109 11.58 0.60 -3.63
N ASP A 110 12.46 1.55 -3.36
CA ASP A 110 13.20 1.61 -2.10
C ASP A 110 12.41 2.30 -0.99
N ASP A 111 12.94 2.28 0.24
CA ASP A 111 12.27 2.85 1.42
C ASP A 111 12.11 4.39 1.37
N GLU A 112 12.71 5.06 0.38
CA GLU A 112 12.56 6.50 0.12
C GLU A 112 11.57 6.76 -1.03
N ASP A 113 10.77 5.76 -1.41
CA ASP A 113 9.82 5.76 -2.54
C ASP A 113 10.48 6.05 -3.89
N ARG A 114 11.76 5.70 -4.04
CA ARG A 114 12.47 5.84 -5.33
C ARG A 114 12.35 4.57 -6.15
N VAL A 115 11.94 4.76 -7.39
CA VAL A 115 11.77 3.68 -8.36
C VAL A 115 13.11 3.35 -9.01
N HIS A 116 13.55 2.10 -8.87
CA HIS A 116 14.71 1.55 -9.56
C HIS A 116 14.22 0.57 -10.62
N ILE A 117 14.55 0.84 -11.89
CA ILE A 117 14.11 0.04 -13.03
C ILE A 117 15.34 -0.60 -13.68
N THR A 118 15.25 -1.90 -13.95
CA THR A 118 16.28 -2.66 -14.66
C THR A 118 15.68 -3.38 -15.85
N TRP A 119 16.51 -3.68 -16.85
CA TRP A 119 16.11 -4.44 -18.04
C TRP A 119 17.33 -5.13 -18.65
N ALA A 120 17.07 -6.13 -19.47
CA ALA A 120 18.07 -6.72 -20.35
C ALA A 120 18.09 -5.99 -21.69
N ASP A 121 19.27 -5.55 -22.13
CA ASP A 121 19.52 -5.04 -23.48
C ASP A 121 20.31 -6.08 -24.28
N LYS A 122 19.98 -6.20 -25.58
CA LYS A 122 20.59 -7.16 -26.51
C LYS A 122 20.98 -6.51 -27.82
#